data_AF-A0A2M8H1K2-F1
#
_entry.id   AF-A0A2M8H1K2-F1
#
_cell.length_a   1.000
_cell.length_b   1.000
_cell.length_c   1.000
_cell.angle_alpha   90.00
_cell.angle_beta   90.00
_cell.angle_gamma   90.00
#
_symmetry.space_group_name_H-M   'P 1'
#
loop_
_entity.id
_entity.type
_entity.pdbx_description
1 polymer ?
#
loop_
_entity_poly.entity_id
_entity_poly.type
_entity_poly.pdbx_seq_one_letter_code
_entity_poly.pdbx_strand_id
1 'polypeptide(L)'
;MVEVAMNISEIEQYRLERAVRNFCCQRNQSIPAELGKIQYEIYSGGAVFSRLNFLLDSVHSHSELPLAKLEYDKRDQLWMLYIAQCRQEHAEIIAWLPYPNLARQKTFDAALTTLGRDPERVLW
;
A
#
# COMPACT_ATOMS: atom_id res chain seq x y z
N MET A 1 9.22 -20.69 12.18
CA MET A 1 7.98 -19.88 12.22
C MET A 1 7.33 -20.09 10.86
N VAL A 2 6.20 -20.81 10.80
CA VAL A 2 5.60 -21.23 9.53
C VAL A 2 5.12 -19.98 8.80
N GLU A 3 5.77 -19.66 7.69
CA GLU A 3 5.27 -18.74 6.69
C GLU A 3 4.01 -19.39 6.13
N VAL A 4 2.86 -19.08 6.74
CA VAL A 4 1.56 -19.51 6.23
C VAL A 4 1.47 -18.85 4.87
N ALA A 5 1.74 -19.60 3.80
CA ALA A 5 1.71 -19.09 2.44
C ALA A 5 0.45 -18.24 2.28
N MET A 6 0.60 -16.92 2.13
CA MET A 6 -0.49 -15.94 2.04
C MET A 6 -1.11 -15.94 0.63
N ASN A 7 -1.02 -17.06 -0.09
CA ASN A 7 -1.37 -17.13 -1.49
C ASN A 7 -2.89 -17.12 -1.72
N ILE A 8 -3.36 -16.12 -2.45
CA ILE A 8 -4.65 -16.11 -3.14
C ILE A 8 -4.57 -16.93 -4.44
N SER A 9 -5.69 -17.14 -5.12
CA SER A 9 -5.68 -17.81 -6.42
C SER A 9 -4.93 -16.98 -7.46
N GLU A 10 -4.38 -17.60 -8.50
CA GLU A 10 -3.67 -16.89 -9.58
C GLU A 10 -4.55 -15.85 -10.27
N ILE A 11 -5.83 -16.16 -10.44
CA ILE A 11 -6.82 -15.23 -11.00
C ILE A 11 -6.97 -14.01 -10.10
N GLU A 12 -7.09 -14.22 -8.78
CA GLU A 12 -7.25 -13.11 -7.84
C GLU A 12 -5.96 -12.30 -7.70
N GLN A 13 -4.79 -12.95 -7.77
CA GLN A 13 -3.48 -12.31 -7.83
C GLN A 13 -3.36 -11.40 -9.07
N TYR A 14 -3.74 -11.88 -10.24
CA TYR A 14 -3.74 -11.06 -11.46
C TYR A 14 -4.68 -9.86 -11.36
N ARG A 15 -5.86 -10.05 -10.75
CA ARG A 15 -6.83 -8.97 -10.51
C ARG A 15 -6.27 -7.92 -9.54
N LEU A 16 -5.64 -8.36 -8.46
CA LEU A 16 -4.94 -7.48 -7.50
C LEU A 16 -3.87 -6.65 -8.21
N GLU A 17 -2.98 -7.29 -8.96
CA GLU A 17 -1.89 -6.63 -9.69
C GLU A 17 -2.40 -5.52 -10.61
N ARG A 18 -3.45 -5.82 -11.37
CA ARG A 18 -4.06 -4.84 -12.27
C ARG A 18 -4.70 -3.69 -11.51
N ALA A 19 -5.42 -3.97 -10.42
CA ALA A 19 -6.08 -2.96 -9.62
C ALA A 19 -5.09 -2.03 -8.92
N VAL A 20 -4.04 -2.59 -8.30
CA VAL A 20 -2.95 -1.83 -7.66
C VAL A 20 -2.23 -0.93 -8.66
N ARG A 21 -1.91 -1.46 -9.85
CA ARG A 21 -1.30 -0.67 -10.94
C ARG A 21 -2.20 0.51 -11.32
N ASN A 22 -3.48 0.25 -11.59
CA ASN A 22 -4.42 1.29 -11.99
C ASN A 22 -4.58 2.37 -10.91
N PHE A 23 -4.69 1.95 -9.64
CA PHE A 23 -4.76 2.86 -8.50
C PHE A 23 -3.57 3.80 -8.44
N CYS A 24 -2.34 3.25 -8.52
CA CYS A 24 -1.12 4.05 -8.45
C CYS A 24 -0.99 4.99 -9.66
N CYS A 25 -1.31 4.52 -10.87
CA CYS A 25 -1.34 5.36 -12.07
C CYS A 25 -2.31 6.54 -11.93
N GLN A 26 -3.55 6.28 -11.51
CA GLN A 26 -4.58 7.32 -11.33
C GLN A 26 -4.16 8.34 -10.28
N ARG A 27 -3.68 7.88 -9.12
CA ARG A 27 -3.22 8.77 -8.05
C ARG A 27 -2.05 9.65 -8.50
N ASN A 28 -1.08 9.05 -9.20
CA ASN A 28 0.09 9.77 -9.70
C ASN A 28 -0.21 10.77 -10.81
N GLN A 29 -1.28 10.57 -11.60
CA GLN A 29 -1.71 11.55 -12.59
C GLN A 29 -2.28 12.82 -11.94
N SER A 30 -2.93 12.69 -10.78
CA SER A 30 -3.61 13.79 -10.10
C SER A 30 -2.75 14.57 -9.11
N ILE A 31 -1.49 14.16 -8.85
CA ILE A 31 -0.63 14.76 -7.84
C ILE A 31 0.67 15.28 -8.50
N PRO A 32 1.05 16.56 -8.35
CA PRO A 32 2.37 17.06 -8.78
C PRO A 32 3.53 16.25 -8.18
N ALA A 33 4.63 16.09 -8.91
CA ALA A 33 5.78 15.30 -8.43
C ALA A 33 6.37 15.82 -7.11
N GLU A 34 6.29 17.12 -6.88
CA GLU A 34 6.73 17.82 -5.65
C GLU A 34 5.97 17.37 -4.40
N LEU A 35 4.72 16.91 -4.55
CA LEU A 35 3.90 16.38 -3.45
C LEU A 35 4.11 14.89 -3.20
N GLY A 36 5.05 14.28 -3.94
CA GLY A 36 5.37 12.87 -3.88
C GLY A 36 4.47 12.00 -4.77
N LYS A 37 5.05 10.94 -5.33
CA LYS A 37 4.33 9.92 -6.09
C LYS A 37 4.15 8.67 -5.23
N ILE A 38 3.12 7.89 -5.50
CA ILE A 38 2.96 6.56 -4.94
C ILE A 38 3.64 5.54 -5.87
N GLN A 39 4.33 4.57 -5.29
CA GLN A 39 4.74 3.36 -5.97
C GLN A 39 4.27 2.12 -5.19
N TYR A 40 4.45 0.95 -5.80
CA TYR A 40 3.98 -0.29 -5.21
C TYR A 40 4.92 -1.46 -5.53
N GLU A 41 4.96 -2.41 -4.61
CA GLU A 41 5.57 -3.72 -4.78
C GLU A 41 4.50 -4.80 -4.58
N ILE A 42 4.39 -5.72 -5.53
CA ILE A 42 3.43 -6.83 -5.46
C ILE A 42 4.13 -8.06 -4.88
N TYR A 43 3.41 -8.78 -4.02
CA TYR A 43 3.79 -10.11 -3.58
C TYR A 43 2.57 -11.04 -3.58
N SER A 44 2.78 -12.33 -3.30
CA SER A 44 1.68 -13.30 -3.32
C SER A 44 0.68 -12.98 -2.20
N GLY A 45 -0.55 -12.61 -2.58
CA GLY A 45 -1.61 -12.24 -1.65
C GLY A 45 -1.55 -10.82 -1.11
N GLY A 46 -0.77 -9.92 -1.72
CA GLY A 46 -0.68 -8.56 -1.20
C GLY A 46 0.15 -7.58 -2.03
N ALA A 47 0.22 -6.36 -1.50
CA ALA A 47 1.00 -5.27 -2.06
C ALA A 47 1.49 -4.33 -0.95
N VAL A 48 2.72 -3.84 -1.08
CA VAL A 48 3.24 -2.71 -0.28
C VAL A 48 3.17 -1.45 -1.13
N PHE A 49 2.81 -0.34 -0.50
CA PHE A 49 2.76 0.98 -1.11
C PHE A 49 3.75 1.90 -0.41
N SER A 50 4.51 2.64 -1.23
CA SER A 50 5.50 3.60 -0.73
C SER A 50 5.31 4.97 -1.40
N ARG A 51 5.66 6.03 -0.68
CA ARG A 51 5.78 7.38 -1.22
C ARG A 51 7.19 7.59 -1.73
N LEU A 52 7.31 7.99 -2.99
CA LEU A 52 8.52 8.53 -3.58
C LEU A 52 8.50 10.05 -3.46
N ASN A 53 9.48 10.62 -2.76
CA ASN A 53 9.71 12.06 -2.75
C ASN A 53 10.75 12.42 -3.79
N PHE A 54 10.55 13.52 -4.52
CA PHE A 54 11.48 14.04 -5.51
C PHE A 54 12.01 15.39 -5.03
N LEU A 55 13.31 15.62 -5.16
CA LEU A 55 13.86 16.97 -5.07
C LEU A 55 13.49 17.73 -6.34
N LEU A 56 13.31 19.05 -6.23
CA LEU A 56 12.74 19.93 -7.26
C LEU A 56 13.44 19.83 -8.64
N ASP A 57 14.71 19.41 -8.65
CA ASP A 57 15.60 19.32 -9.82
C ASP A 57 16.05 17.89 -10.15
N SER A 58 15.59 16.88 -9.41
CA SER A 58 16.04 15.50 -9.60
C SER A 58 15.11 14.70 -10.51
N VAL A 59 15.69 14.04 -11.50
CA VAL A 59 15.02 13.03 -12.35
C VAL A 59 14.73 11.74 -11.55
N HIS A 60 15.44 11.51 -10.44
CA HIS A 60 15.35 10.32 -9.59
C HIS A 60 14.70 10.65 -8.24
N SER A 61 13.95 9.71 -7.65
CA SER A 61 13.40 9.86 -6.31
C SER A 61 14.53 9.97 -5.28
N HIS A 62 14.36 10.92 -4.35
CA HIS A 62 15.31 11.20 -3.28
C HIS A 62 15.15 10.23 -2.11
N SER A 63 13.90 9.84 -1.81
CA SER A 63 13.60 8.92 -0.71
C SER A 63 12.36 8.10 -1.03
N GLU A 64 12.38 6.85 -0.60
CA GLU A 64 11.21 5.98 -0.55
C GLU A 64 10.75 5.80 0.89
N LEU A 65 9.47 6.08 1.15
CA LEU A 65 8.86 5.95 2.46
C LEU A 65 7.70 4.93 2.39
N PRO A 66 7.82 3.76 3.01
CA PRO A 66 6.70 2.83 3.13
C PRO A 66 5.52 3.51 3.80
N LEU A 67 4.32 3.34 3.25
CA LEU A 67 3.10 3.99 3.73
C LEU A 67 2.05 2.97 4.19
N ALA A 68 1.75 2.01 3.31
CA ALA A 68 0.65 1.09 3.53
C ALA A 68 0.98 -0.30 3.01
N LYS A 69 0.36 -1.31 3.61
CA LYS A 69 0.43 -2.70 3.17
C LYS A 69 -0.97 -3.27 3.07
N LEU A 70 -1.26 -3.90 1.94
CA LEU A 70 -2.48 -4.66 1.70
C LEU A 70 -2.14 -6.14 1.69
N GLU A 71 -2.85 -6.95 2.48
CA GLU A 71 -2.52 -8.36 2.65
C GLU A 71 -3.79 -9.19 2.83
N TYR A 72 -3.84 -10.36 2.20
CA TYR A 72 -4.94 -11.28 2.39
C TYR A 72 -4.71 -12.16 3.63
N ASP A 73 -5.60 -12.04 4.62
CA ASP A 73 -5.65 -12.92 5.78
C ASP A 73 -6.48 -14.17 5.45
N LYS A 74 -5.80 -15.31 5.34
CA LYS A 74 -6.44 -16.61 5.08
C LYS A 74 -7.30 -17.11 6.23
N ARG A 75 -7.01 -16.71 7.47
CA ARG A 75 -7.74 -17.20 8.65
C ARG A 75 -9.15 -16.63 8.66
N ASP A 76 -9.23 -15.32 8.49
CA ASP A 76 -10.49 -14.58 8.49
C ASP A 76 -11.11 -14.49 7.07
N GLN A 77 -10.36 -14.87 6.03
CA GLN A 77 -10.72 -14.72 4.61
C GLN A 77 -11.03 -13.27 4.22
N LEU A 78 -10.26 -12.33 4.79
CA LEU A 78 -10.43 -10.90 4.60
C LEU A 78 -9.15 -10.26 4.12
N TRP A 79 -9.30 -9.14 3.42
CA TRP A 79 -8.22 -8.24 3.08
C TRP A 79 -7.94 -7.31 4.25
N MET A 80 -6.66 -7.20 4.61
CA MET A 80 -6.15 -6.40 5.70
C MET A 80 -5.37 -5.22 5.15
N LEU A 81 -5.78 -4.00 5.49
CA LEU A 81 -5.04 -2.77 5.23
C LEU A 81 -4.27 -2.37 6.49
N TYR A 82 -2.97 -2.20 6.32
CA TYR A 82 -2.05 -1.74 7.35
C TYR A 82 -1.38 -0.43 6.94
N ILE A 83 -0.94 0.33 7.93
CA ILE A 83 -0.12 1.52 7.80
C ILE A 83 1.28 1.26 8.39
N ALA A 84 2.30 1.83 7.77
CA ALA A 84 3.66 1.72 8.26
C ALA A 84 3.86 2.64 9.47
N GLN A 85 4.37 2.08 10.57
CA GLN A 85 4.96 2.85 11.66
C GLN A 85 6.46 2.89 11.43
N CYS A 86 7.00 4.04 11.03
CA CYS A 86 8.42 4.20 10.74
C CYS A 86 9.16 4.95 11.84
N ARG A 87 10.45 4.64 12.02
CA ARG A 87 11.37 5.48 12.80
C ARG A 87 11.62 6.78 12.05
N GLN A 88 11.41 7.92 12.71
CA GLN A 88 11.42 9.26 12.10
C GLN A 88 12.70 9.60 11.32
N GLU A 89 13.84 8.99 11.67
CA GLU A 89 15.16 9.38 11.15
C GLU A 89 15.59 8.59 9.90
N HIS A 90 15.09 7.37 9.68
CA HIS A 90 15.60 6.47 8.62
C HIS A 90 14.53 5.80 7.76
N ALA A 91 13.25 6.16 7.92
CA ALA A 91 12.14 5.50 7.22
C ALA A 91 12.06 3.98 7.45
N GLU A 92 12.75 3.47 8.47
CA GLU A 92 12.78 2.06 8.82
C GLU A 92 11.43 1.69 9.44
N ILE A 93 10.80 0.67 8.89
CA ILE A 93 9.51 0.16 9.37
C ILE A 93 9.74 -0.55 10.72
N ILE A 94 9.19 0.03 11.78
CA ILE A 94 9.15 -0.57 13.11
C ILE A 94 8.04 -1.62 13.18
N ALA A 95 6.86 -1.27 12.64
CA ALA A 95 5.69 -2.14 12.66
C ALA A 95 4.70 -1.82 11.54
N TRP A 96 3.87 -2.80 11.19
CA TRP A 96 2.67 -2.62 10.39
C TRP A 96 1.47 -2.59 11.33
N LEU A 97 0.78 -1.45 11.41
CA LEU A 97 -0.39 -1.27 12.26
C LEU A 97 -1.67 -1.37 11.43
N PRO A 98 -2.75 -1.99 11.91
CA PRO A 98 -4.02 -1.99 11.17
C PRO A 98 -4.51 -0.57 10.90
N TYR A 99 -5.02 -0.31 9.70
CA TYR A 99 -5.63 0.97 9.37
C TYR A 99 -6.82 1.25 10.34
N PRO A 100 -6.94 2.44 10.94
CA PRO A 100 -7.97 2.68 11.96
C PRO A 100 -9.39 2.47 11.40
N ASN A 101 -10.23 1.75 12.16
CA ASN A 101 -11.65 1.48 11.89
C ASN A 101 -12.00 0.69 10.59
N LEU A 102 -11.11 0.67 9.59
CA LEU A 102 -11.36 0.12 8.25
C LEU A 102 -10.25 -0.83 7.77
N ALA A 103 -9.46 -1.38 8.70
CA ALA A 103 -8.41 -2.35 8.41
C ALA A 103 -8.92 -3.59 7.66
N ARG A 104 -10.15 -4.05 7.95
CA ARG A 104 -10.69 -5.31 7.43
C ARG A 104 -11.67 -5.06 6.28
N GLN A 105 -11.43 -5.71 5.15
CA GLN A 105 -12.23 -5.55 3.94
C GLN A 105 -12.54 -6.91 3.30
N LYS A 106 -13.71 -7.04 2.68
CA LYS A 106 -14.07 -8.29 1.98
C LYS A 106 -13.34 -8.47 0.65
N THR A 107 -12.91 -7.37 0.03
CA THR A 107 -12.23 -7.37 -1.28
C THR A 107 -11.05 -6.40 -1.25
N PHE A 108 -10.03 -6.67 -2.06
CA PHE A 108 -8.90 -5.73 -2.22
C PHE A 108 -9.37 -4.39 -2.81
N ASP A 109 -10.40 -4.38 -3.67
CA ASP A 109 -10.95 -3.14 -4.24
C ASP A 109 -11.49 -2.19 -3.16
N ALA A 110 -12.16 -2.73 -2.14
CA ALA A 110 -12.65 -1.94 -1.00
C ALA A 110 -11.49 -1.39 -0.16
N ALA A 111 -10.42 -2.18 0.01
CA ALA A 111 -9.21 -1.73 0.67
C ALA A 111 -8.48 -0.63 -0.12
N LEU A 112 -8.37 -0.76 -1.45
CA LEU A 112 -7.81 0.27 -2.33
C LEU A 112 -8.65 1.55 -2.31
N THR A 113 -9.98 1.42 -2.25
CA THR A 113 -10.88 2.58 -2.10
C THR A 113 -10.64 3.29 -0.77
N THR A 114 -10.50 2.53 0.32
CA THR A 114 -10.18 3.06 1.66
C THR A 114 -8.82 3.76 1.65
N LEU A 115 -7.81 3.10 1.10
CA LEU A 115 -6.46 3.65 0.91
C LEU A 115 -6.48 4.94 0.11
N GLY A 116 -7.26 5.02 -0.98
CA GLY A 116 -7.35 6.20 -1.82
C GLY A 116 -8.05 7.39 -1.15
N ARG A 117 -9.13 7.12 -0.42
CA ARG A 117 -9.90 8.15 0.30
C ARG A 117 -9.24 8.62 1.58
N ASP A 118 -8.50 7.72 2.24
CA ASP A 118 -7.85 7.93 3.53
C ASP A 118 -8.75 8.71 4.53
N PRO A 119 -9.92 8.17 4.90
CA PRO A 119 -10.90 8.89 5.70
C PRO A 119 -10.36 9.37 7.06
N GLU A 120 -9.40 8.63 7.63
CA GLU A 120 -8.77 8.92 8.92
C GLU A 120 -7.55 9.86 8.78
N ARG A 121 -7.16 10.24 7.55
CA ARG A 121 -6.04 11.15 7.24
C ARG A 121 -4.72 10.73 7.87
N VAL A 122 -4.42 9.43 7.81
CA VAL A 122 -3.20 8.85 8.38
C VAL A 122 -2.14 8.54 7.32
N LEU A 123 -2.45 8.68 6.03
CA LEU A 123 -1.57 8.34 4.90
C LEU A 123 -1.24 9.51 3.98
N TRP A 124 -2.21 10.38 3.68
CA TRP A 124 -2.08 11.45 2.69
C TRP A 124 -2.05 12.84 3.29
#